data_AF-A0A3C0ZKB9-F1
#
_entry.id   AF-A0A3C0ZKB9-F1
#
_cell.length_a   1.000
_cell.length_b   1.000
_cell.length_c   1.000
_cell.angle_alpha   90.00
_cell.angle_beta   90.00
_cell.angle_gamma   90.00
#
_symmetry.space_group_name_H-M   'P 1'
#
loop_
_entity.id
_entity.type
_entity.pdbx_description
1 polymer ?
#
loop_
_entity_poly.entity_id
_entity_poly.type
_entity_poly.pdbx_seq_one_letter_code
_entity_poly.pdbx_strand_id
1 'polypeptide(L)'
;MKNLISPSEENTTEDHPDTEDFVNSYLNLIGQIVVSFNSLEKQIKDGIAQLISDDLGMTTRITAGEPFMNLQRLLNVLFRYRVSDRTQLTKLDELNKTLGDVDVQRNNYVHSEWFMGRFFPMGEPFAQRYKASKNALKIFKGEKTFPRVQELEQFVVRINGLTNELASLLKDNSKQIRAHRKKTERNRLLPITNL
;
A
#
# COMPACT_ATOMS: atom_id res chain seq x y z
N MET A 1 -29.08 65.28 -14.60
CA MET A 1 -27.97 64.34 -14.35
C MET A 1 -28.13 63.76 -12.95
N LYS A 2 -28.71 62.56 -12.84
CA LYS A 2 -28.77 61.78 -11.60
C LYS A 2 -27.85 60.59 -11.79
N ASN A 3 -26.68 60.62 -11.15
CA ASN A 3 -25.77 59.48 -11.10
C ASN A 3 -26.38 58.44 -10.14
N LEU A 4 -26.90 57.36 -10.70
CA LEU A 4 -27.23 56.14 -9.97
C LEU A 4 -25.92 55.39 -9.71
N ILE A 5 -25.50 55.41 -8.45
CA ILE A 5 -24.45 54.54 -7.93
C ILE A 5 -25.08 53.13 -7.89
N SER A 6 -24.64 52.24 -8.76
CA SER A 6 -24.99 50.82 -8.66
C SER A 6 -24.31 50.23 -7.41
N PRO A 7 -25.03 49.38 -6.64
CA PRO A 7 -24.46 48.74 -5.46
C PRO A 7 -23.35 47.79 -5.88
N SER A 8 -22.25 47.82 -5.14
CA SER A 8 -21.21 46.81 -5.13
C SER A 8 -21.84 45.44 -4.92
N GLU A 9 -21.67 44.54 -5.88
CA GLU A 9 -21.91 43.10 -5.71
C GLU A 9 -20.97 42.61 -4.60
N GLU A 10 -21.52 42.46 -3.39
CA GLU A 10 -20.93 41.59 -2.38
C GLU A 10 -20.97 40.17 -2.93
N ASN A 11 -19.84 39.74 -3.46
CA ASN A 11 -19.59 38.36 -3.85
C ASN A 11 -19.42 37.57 -2.54
N THR A 12 -20.54 37.27 -1.86
CA THR A 12 -20.57 36.33 -0.76
C THR A 12 -20.33 34.94 -1.37
N THR A 13 -19.06 34.55 -1.42
CA THR A 13 -18.68 33.14 -1.45
C THR A 13 -19.25 32.52 -0.19
N GLU A 14 -20.49 32.04 -0.25
CA GLU A 14 -21.01 31.09 0.72
C GLU A 14 -20.13 29.84 0.60
N ASP A 15 -19.13 29.75 1.47
CA ASP A 15 -18.44 28.52 1.77
C ASP A 15 -19.51 27.51 2.20
N HIS A 16 -19.91 26.63 1.29
CA HIS A 16 -20.80 25.52 1.61
C HIS A 16 -19.95 24.42 2.28
N PRO A 17 -19.99 24.29 3.62
CA PRO A 17 -19.08 23.41 4.39
C PRO A 17 -19.13 21.95 3.93
N ASP A 18 -20.28 21.51 3.41
CA ASP A 18 -20.50 20.14 2.94
C ASP A 18 -19.58 19.69 1.80
N THR A 19 -19.08 20.62 0.97
CA THR A 19 -18.19 20.26 -0.14
C THR A 19 -16.76 20.07 0.32
N GLU A 20 -16.30 20.94 1.21
CA GLU A 20 -14.97 20.84 1.80
C GLU A 20 -14.85 19.56 2.63
N ASP A 21 -15.85 19.27 3.47
CA ASP A 21 -15.91 18.03 4.26
C ASP A 21 -15.92 16.77 3.37
N PHE A 22 -16.64 16.83 2.24
CA PHE A 22 -16.65 15.75 1.26
C PHE A 22 -15.26 15.54 0.64
N VAL A 23 -14.63 16.59 0.12
CA VAL A 23 -13.30 16.50 -0.52
C VAL A 23 -12.26 16.02 0.49
N ASN A 24 -12.28 16.58 1.70
CA ASN A 24 -11.37 16.22 2.79
C ASN A 24 -11.54 14.74 3.18
N SER A 25 -12.75 14.20 3.15
CA SER A 25 -12.98 12.77 3.42
C SER A 25 -12.24 11.86 2.44
N TYR A 26 -12.27 12.16 1.14
CA TYR A 26 -11.53 11.38 0.13
C TYR A 26 -10.02 11.56 0.26
N LEU A 27 -9.54 12.80 0.45
CA LEU A 27 -8.10 13.06 0.62
C LEU A 27 -7.54 12.36 1.86
N ASN A 28 -8.28 12.39 2.98
CA ASN A 28 -7.92 11.68 4.19
C ASN A 28 -7.83 10.17 3.96
N LEU A 29 -8.79 9.57 3.25
CA LEU A 29 -8.78 8.14 2.95
C LEU A 29 -7.63 7.76 2.01
N ILE A 30 -7.33 8.56 0.99
CA ILE A 30 -6.16 8.35 0.12
C ILE A 30 -4.87 8.43 0.95
N GLY A 31 -4.76 9.42 1.85
CA GLY A 31 -3.65 9.54 2.78
C GLY A 31 -3.49 8.31 3.68
N GLN A 32 -4.60 7.81 4.24
CA GLN A 32 -4.61 6.58 5.03
C GLN A 32 -4.16 5.36 4.21
N ILE A 33 -4.60 5.22 2.96
CA ILE A 33 -4.13 4.15 2.07
C ILE A 33 -2.60 4.21 1.92
N VAL A 34 -2.03 5.40 1.69
CA VAL A 34 -0.57 5.58 1.56
C VAL A 34 0.15 5.17 2.83
N VAL A 35 -0.30 5.63 4.00
CA VAL A 35 0.32 5.32 5.30
C VAL A 35 0.21 3.83 5.65
N SER A 36 -0.97 3.24 5.45
CA SER A 36 -1.20 1.81 5.64
C SER A 36 -0.32 0.97 4.72
N PHE A 37 -0.19 1.35 3.44
CA PHE A 37 0.67 0.62 2.51
C PHE A 37 2.15 0.73 2.85
N ASN A 38 2.62 1.91 3.30
CA ASN A 38 3.99 2.06 3.80
C ASN A 38 4.26 1.18 5.03
N SER A 39 3.26 1.04 5.91
CA SER A 39 3.34 0.15 7.08
C SER A 39 3.43 -1.32 6.67
N LEU A 40 2.63 -1.73 5.68
CA LEU A 40 2.70 -3.08 5.09
C LEU A 40 4.07 -3.35 4.44
N GLU A 41 4.59 -2.41 3.65
CA GLU A 41 5.90 -2.53 3.03
C GLU A 41 7.01 -2.65 4.08
N LYS A 42 6.95 -1.82 5.14
CA LYS A 42 7.86 -1.94 6.29
C LYS A 42 7.76 -3.32 6.93
N GLN A 43 6.56 -3.86 7.13
CA GLN A 43 6.37 -5.19 7.70
C GLN A 43 6.99 -6.31 6.85
N ILE A 44 6.93 -6.19 5.52
CA ILE A 44 7.62 -7.10 4.60
C ILE A 44 9.14 -7.00 4.77
N LYS A 45 9.69 -5.77 4.82
CA LYS A 45 11.13 -5.54 5.03
C LYS A 45 11.62 -6.09 6.36
N ASP A 46 10.85 -5.89 7.43
CA ASP A 46 11.14 -6.44 8.76
C ASP A 46 11.09 -7.97 8.76
N GLY A 47 10.16 -8.57 8.00
CA GLY A 47 10.11 -10.01 7.78
C GLY A 47 11.34 -10.55 7.05
N ILE A 48 11.76 -9.87 5.98
CA ILE A 48 12.99 -10.19 5.25
C ILE A 48 14.21 -10.10 6.19
N ALA A 49 14.29 -9.05 7.02
CA ALA A 49 15.37 -8.89 8.01
C ALA A 49 15.48 -10.14 8.89
N GLN A 50 14.37 -10.55 9.48
CA GLN A 50 14.32 -11.72 10.37
C GLN A 50 14.79 -13.02 9.69
N LEU A 51 14.55 -13.16 8.38
CA LEU A 51 14.88 -14.35 7.60
C LEU A 51 16.35 -14.39 7.12
N ILE A 52 16.98 -13.23 6.89
CA ILE A 52 18.37 -13.13 6.41
C ILE A 52 19.36 -13.19 7.58
N SER A 53 19.38 -12.17 8.42
CA SER A 53 20.44 -11.90 9.40
C SER A 53 19.96 -10.89 10.45
N ASP A 54 20.61 -10.86 11.61
CA ASP A 54 20.39 -9.80 12.61
C ASP A 54 21.10 -8.48 12.21
N ASP A 55 21.91 -8.48 11.15
CA ASP A 55 22.49 -7.27 10.57
C ASP A 55 21.44 -6.45 9.83
N LEU A 56 20.93 -5.44 10.53
CA LEU A 56 19.99 -4.45 9.98
C LEU A 56 20.59 -3.69 8.79
N GLY A 57 21.88 -3.36 8.81
CA GLY A 57 22.54 -2.60 7.74
C GLY A 57 22.59 -3.39 6.44
N MET A 58 22.89 -4.68 6.49
CA MET A 58 22.81 -5.57 5.32
C MET A 58 21.38 -5.63 4.77
N THR A 59 20.38 -5.78 5.63
CA THR A 59 18.99 -5.84 5.21
C THR A 59 18.51 -4.53 4.56
N THR A 60 18.84 -3.38 5.15
CA THR A 60 18.52 -2.08 4.56
C THR A 60 19.13 -1.95 3.17
N ARG A 61 20.38 -2.37 2.96
CA ARG A 61 21.01 -2.33 1.63
C ARG A 61 20.31 -3.24 0.61
N ILE A 62 19.84 -4.41 1.02
CA ILE A 62 19.14 -5.36 0.15
C ILE A 62 17.73 -4.87 -0.22
N THR A 63 17.05 -4.20 0.71
CA THR A 63 15.64 -3.80 0.55
C THR A 63 15.44 -2.35 0.12
N ALA A 64 16.52 -1.55 0.08
CA ALA A 64 16.47 -0.15 -0.31
C ALA A 64 16.14 -0.01 -1.80
N GLY A 65 15.12 0.80 -2.12
CA GLY A 65 14.72 1.07 -3.50
C GLY A 65 14.03 -0.08 -4.22
N GLU A 66 13.85 -1.23 -3.56
CA GLU A 66 13.19 -2.37 -4.18
C GLU A 66 11.67 -2.15 -4.31
N PRO A 67 11.09 -2.38 -5.49
CA PRO A 67 9.63 -2.35 -5.67
C PRO A 67 8.92 -3.36 -4.76
N PHE A 68 7.69 -3.06 -4.37
CA PHE A 68 6.87 -3.91 -3.49
C PHE A 68 6.81 -5.38 -3.94
N MET A 69 6.59 -5.61 -5.25
CA MET A 69 6.56 -6.95 -5.83
C MET A 69 7.88 -7.72 -5.68
N ASN A 70 9.03 -7.03 -5.70
CA ASN A 70 10.33 -7.65 -5.49
C ASN A 70 10.52 -8.01 -4.02
N LEU A 71 10.15 -7.12 -3.10
CA LEU A 71 10.16 -7.38 -1.66
C LEU A 71 9.29 -8.60 -1.33
N GLN A 72 8.08 -8.66 -1.90
CA GLN A 72 7.18 -9.78 -1.72
C GLN A 72 7.78 -11.11 -2.22
N ARG A 73 8.38 -11.12 -3.42
CA ARG A 73 9.05 -12.31 -3.97
C ARG A 73 10.22 -12.75 -3.09
N LEU A 74 11.03 -11.80 -2.63
CA LEU A 74 12.18 -12.06 -1.77
C LEU A 74 11.72 -12.67 -0.43
N LEU A 75 10.69 -12.10 0.20
CA LEU A 75 10.07 -12.64 1.40
C LEU A 75 9.61 -14.09 1.17
N ASN A 76 8.90 -14.37 0.07
CA ASN A 76 8.41 -15.71 -0.23
C ASN A 76 9.53 -16.74 -0.35
N VAL A 77 10.57 -16.44 -1.13
CA VAL A 77 11.73 -17.32 -1.33
C VAL A 77 12.44 -17.59 0.00
N LEU A 78 12.72 -16.53 0.78
CA LEU A 78 13.40 -16.66 2.05
C LEU A 78 12.57 -17.43 3.08
N PHE A 79 11.26 -17.19 3.14
CA PHE A 79 10.39 -17.88 4.09
C PHE A 79 10.34 -19.38 3.79
N ARG A 80 10.17 -19.76 2.52
CA ARG A 80 10.20 -21.17 2.07
C ARG A 80 11.54 -21.86 2.34
N TYR A 81 12.63 -21.11 2.27
CA TYR A 81 13.94 -21.63 2.63
C TYR A 81 14.06 -21.92 4.14
N ARG A 82 13.38 -21.14 4.99
CA ARG A 82 13.49 -21.25 6.46
C ARG A 82 12.41 -22.10 7.12
N VAL A 83 11.23 -22.17 6.54
CA VAL A 83 10.04 -22.81 7.10
C VAL A 83 9.63 -23.99 6.24
N SER A 84 9.54 -25.17 6.85
CA SER A 84 9.17 -26.41 6.19
C SER A 84 7.72 -26.85 6.44
N ASP A 85 6.99 -26.18 7.34
CA ASP A 85 5.61 -26.53 7.64
C ASP A 85 4.70 -26.15 6.47
N ARG A 86 4.12 -27.18 5.82
CA ARG A 86 3.23 -27.02 4.67
C ARG A 86 2.03 -26.13 4.97
N THR A 87 1.48 -26.18 6.18
CA THR A 87 0.32 -25.36 6.57
C THR A 87 0.68 -23.87 6.54
N GLN A 88 1.87 -23.54 7.04
CA GLN A 88 2.37 -22.16 7.07
C GLN A 88 2.72 -21.67 5.65
N LEU A 89 3.25 -22.56 4.80
CA LEU A 89 3.51 -22.25 3.40
C LEU A 89 2.23 -21.99 2.61
N THR A 90 1.15 -22.73 2.86
CA THR A 90 -0.16 -22.44 2.26
C THR A 90 -0.69 -21.08 2.69
N LYS A 91 -0.60 -20.73 3.97
CA LYS A 91 -0.98 -19.39 4.47
C LYS A 91 -0.17 -18.29 3.79
N LEU A 92 1.13 -18.49 3.60
CA LEU A 92 1.99 -17.55 2.89
C LEU A 92 1.56 -17.38 1.43
N ASP A 93 1.17 -18.46 0.75
CA ASP A 93 0.72 -18.40 -0.66
C ASP A 93 -0.58 -17.62 -0.82
N GLU A 94 -1.55 -17.87 0.06
CA GLU A 94 -2.81 -17.13 0.11
C GLU A 94 -2.54 -15.64 0.38
N LEU A 95 -1.71 -15.34 1.37
CA LEU A 95 -1.31 -13.98 1.71
C LEU A 95 -0.57 -13.29 0.56
N ASN A 96 0.32 -13.99 -0.14
CA ASN A 96 1.02 -13.43 -1.29
C ASN A 96 0.07 -13.07 -2.42
N LYS A 97 -0.93 -13.90 -2.69
CA LYS A 97 -1.94 -13.59 -3.70
C LYS A 97 -2.67 -12.28 -3.34
N THR A 98 -3.15 -12.16 -2.11
CA THR A 98 -3.85 -10.95 -1.65
C THR A 98 -2.96 -9.72 -1.59
N LEU A 99 -1.67 -9.85 -1.23
CA LEU A 99 -0.71 -8.74 -1.26
C LEU A 99 -0.52 -8.20 -2.69
N GLY A 100 -0.41 -9.08 -3.69
CA GLY A 100 -0.29 -8.68 -5.09
C GLY A 100 -1.53 -7.93 -5.58
N ASP A 101 -2.73 -8.41 -5.20
CA ASP A 101 -3.99 -7.75 -5.54
C ASP A 101 -4.07 -6.34 -4.92
N VAL A 102 -3.61 -6.18 -3.67
CA VAL A 102 -3.60 -4.89 -2.97
C VAL A 102 -2.60 -3.92 -3.58
N ASP A 103 -1.43 -4.35 -4.03
CA ASP A 103 -0.49 -3.48 -4.76
C ASP A 103 -1.11 -2.95 -6.07
N VAL A 104 -1.77 -3.81 -6.83
CA VAL A 104 -2.50 -3.43 -8.05
C VAL A 104 -3.61 -2.42 -7.75
N GLN A 105 -4.41 -2.67 -6.70
CA GLN A 105 -5.47 -1.74 -6.27
C GLN A 105 -4.92 -0.42 -5.73
N ARG A 106 -3.83 -0.44 -4.98
CA ARG A 106 -3.14 0.77 -4.50
C ARG A 106 -2.69 1.63 -5.68
N ASN A 107 -2.18 1.01 -6.74
CA ASN A 107 -1.82 1.73 -7.97
C ASN A 107 -3.02 2.35 -8.69
N ASN A 108 -4.25 1.88 -8.43
CA ASN A 108 -5.46 2.50 -8.95
C ASN A 108 -5.89 3.72 -8.13
N TYR A 109 -5.65 3.76 -6.83
CA TYR A 109 -6.09 4.88 -5.99
C TYR A 109 -5.01 5.96 -5.82
N VAL A 110 -3.77 5.57 -5.55
CA VAL A 110 -2.69 6.52 -5.19
C VAL A 110 -2.06 7.17 -6.43
N HIS A 111 -1.98 6.44 -7.54
CA HIS A 111 -1.31 6.91 -8.77
C HIS A 111 -2.28 7.31 -9.88
N SER A 112 -3.52 7.64 -9.51
CA SER A 112 -4.49 8.23 -10.44
C SER A 112 -4.55 9.74 -10.24
N GLU A 113 -4.93 10.46 -11.29
CA GLU A 113 -5.36 11.85 -11.18
C GLU A 113 -6.75 11.90 -10.56
N TRP A 114 -6.95 12.80 -9.60
CA TRP A 114 -8.24 12.95 -8.91
C TRP A 114 -8.85 14.32 -9.20
N PHE A 115 -10.14 14.29 -9.55
CA PHE A 115 -10.98 15.46 -9.73
C PHE A 115 -12.10 15.37 -8.70
N MET A 116 -12.15 16.32 -7.78
CA MET A 116 -13.16 16.36 -6.73
C MET A 116 -13.75 17.77 -6.67
N GLY A 117 -15.06 17.87 -6.45
CA GLY A 117 -15.76 19.15 -6.38
C GLY A 117 -17.26 19.00 -6.57
N ARG A 118 -17.93 20.09 -6.96
CA ARG A 118 -19.35 20.08 -7.37
C ARG A 118 -19.49 20.43 -8.84
N PHE A 119 -20.46 19.81 -9.51
CA PHE A 119 -20.95 20.35 -10.79
C PHE A 119 -21.76 21.62 -10.50
N PHE A 120 -21.31 22.75 -11.05
CA PHE A 120 -21.94 24.05 -10.86
C PHE A 120 -23.41 24.06 -11.34
N PRO A 121 -24.35 24.79 -10.71
CA PRO A 121 -24.30 25.46 -9.40
C PRO A 121 -25.00 24.68 -8.26
N MET A 122 -25.60 23.51 -8.53
CA MET A 122 -26.42 22.73 -7.57
C MET A 122 -26.15 21.21 -7.66
N GLY A 123 -25.04 20.80 -8.27
CA GLY A 123 -24.71 19.39 -8.43
C GLY A 123 -24.29 18.73 -7.12
N GLU A 124 -24.53 17.42 -7.01
CA GLU A 124 -23.99 16.59 -5.94
C GLU A 124 -22.44 16.65 -5.95
N PRO A 125 -21.79 16.65 -4.77
CA PRO A 125 -20.36 16.47 -4.69
C PRO A 125 -19.93 15.19 -5.41
N PHE A 126 -18.87 15.28 -6.20
CA PHE A 126 -18.34 14.14 -6.94
C PHE A 126 -16.86 13.94 -6.65
N ALA A 127 -16.43 12.68 -6.67
CA ALA A 127 -15.03 12.29 -6.70
C ALA A 127 -14.81 11.38 -7.91
N GLN A 128 -13.95 11.81 -8.81
CA GLN A 128 -13.60 11.08 -10.02
C GLN A 128 -12.11 10.85 -10.05
N ARG A 129 -11.69 9.62 -10.38
CA ARG A 129 -10.29 9.34 -10.68
C ARG A 129 -10.10 8.99 -12.15
N TYR A 130 -8.94 9.37 -12.67
CA TYR A 130 -8.47 9.10 -14.02
C TYR A 130 -7.13 8.40 -13.95
N LYS A 131 -7.02 7.22 -14.57
CA LYS A 131 -5.77 6.47 -14.67
C LYS A 131 -5.28 6.44 -16.12
N ALA A 132 -4.16 7.09 -16.37
CA ALA A 132 -3.44 6.94 -17.63
C ALA A 132 -2.76 5.56 -17.68
N SER A 133 -2.98 4.78 -18.73
CA SER A 133 -2.21 3.56 -18.97
C SER A 133 -1.18 3.80 -20.07
N LYS A 134 0.01 3.18 -19.97
CA LYS A 134 1.06 3.29 -21.01
C LYS A 134 0.57 2.86 -22.40
N ASN A 135 -0.39 1.93 -22.47
CA ASN A 135 -1.02 1.50 -23.73
C ASN A 135 -2.04 2.51 -24.27
N ALA A 136 -2.58 3.38 -23.41
CA ALA A 136 -3.49 4.47 -23.75
C ALA A 136 -2.77 5.76 -24.17
N LEU A 137 -1.44 5.81 -24.19
CA LEU A 137 -0.71 6.98 -24.72
C LEU A 137 -0.93 7.20 -26.23
N LYS A 138 -1.49 6.20 -26.95
CA LYS A 138 -1.92 6.35 -28.36
C LYS A 138 -3.40 6.72 -28.52
N ILE A 139 -4.22 6.57 -27.48
CA ILE A 139 -5.64 6.89 -27.45
C ILE A 139 -5.95 7.27 -26.00
N PHE A 140 -6.19 8.55 -25.68
CA PHE A 140 -6.49 9.11 -24.35
C PHE A 140 -7.77 8.55 -23.67
N LYS A 141 -8.05 7.25 -23.80
CA LYS A 141 -9.07 6.52 -23.06
C LYS A 141 -8.49 6.14 -21.69
N GLY A 142 -8.58 7.07 -20.74
CA GLY A 142 -8.46 6.71 -19.33
C GLY A 142 -9.81 6.24 -18.81
N GLU A 143 -9.76 5.32 -17.85
CA GLU A 143 -10.94 4.83 -17.16
C GLU A 143 -11.37 5.88 -16.13
N LYS A 144 -12.62 6.36 -16.28
CA LYS A 144 -13.26 7.27 -15.34
C LYS A 144 -14.04 6.43 -14.34
N THR A 145 -13.64 6.46 -13.07
CA THR A 145 -14.36 5.76 -12.00
C THR A 145 -14.72 6.72 -10.88
N PHE A 146 -15.87 6.48 -10.24
CA PHE A 146 -16.38 7.22 -9.10
C PHE A 146 -16.34 6.31 -7.87
N PRO A 147 -15.17 6.13 -7.24
CA PRO A 147 -15.06 5.26 -6.07
C PRO A 147 -15.92 5.81 -4.94
N ARG A 148 -16.60 4.94 -4.20
CA ARG A 148 -17.36 5.34 -3.01
C ARG A 148 -16.41 5.44 -1.80
N VAL A 149 -16.74 6.32 -0.86
CA VAL A 149 -16.05 6.44 0.43
C VAL A 149 -15.88 5.06 1.10
N GLN A 150 -16.95 4.26 1.14
CA GLN A 150 -16.91 2.94 1.77
C GLN A 150 -15.91 1.97 1.10
N GLU A 151 -15.69 2.09 -0.21
CA GLU A 151 -14.72 1.23 -0.92
C GLU A 151 -13.28 1.57 -0.50
N LEU A 152 -12.99 2.85 -0.31
CA LEU A 152 -11.68 3.30 0.18
C LEU A 152 -11.47 2.89 1.64
N GLU A 153 -12.48 3.04 2.50
CA GLU A 153 -12.44 2.59 3.89
C GLU A 153 -12.17 1.08 3.98
N GLN A 154 -12.92 0.27 3.23
CA GLN A 154 -12.71 -1.19 3.18
C GLN A 154 -11.31 -1.54 2.68
N PHE A 155 -10.77 -0.76 1.73
CA PHE A 155 -9.43 -0.97 1.24
C PHE A 155 -8.36 -0.67 2.31
N VAL A 156 -8.51 0.40 3.09
CA VAL A 156 -7.64 0.70 4.25
C VAL A 156 -7.69 -0.45 5.26
N VAL A 157 -8.89 -0.91 5.64
CA VAL A 157 -9.09 -2.03 6.57
C VAL A 157 -8.39 -3.29 6.04
N ARG A 158 -8.52 -3.58 4.74
CA ARG A 158 -7.88 -4.72 4.10
C ARG A 158 -6.35 -4.65 4.16
N ILE A 159 -5.74 -3.50 3.88
CA ILE A 159 -4.27 -3.33 3.97
C ILE A 159 -3.80 -3.57 5.40
N ASN A 160 -4.50 -3.02 6.38
CA ASN A 160 -4.17 -3.18 7.80
C ASN A 160 -4.33 -4.65 8.25
N GLY A 161 -5.38 -5.33 7.78
CA GLY A 161 -5.60 -6.76 8.01
C GLY A 161 -4.43 -7.61 7.51
N LEU A 162 -4.00 -7.40 6.25
CA LEU A 162 -2.86 -8.11 5.67
C LEU A 162 -1.54 -7.82 6.41
N THR A 163 -1.36 -6.60 6.90
CA THR A 163 -0.19 -6.22 7.71
C THR A 163 -0.14 -7.05 8.99
N ASN A 164 -1.28 -7.18 9.67
CA ASN A 164 -1.41 -7.96 10.90
C ASN A 164 -1.27 -9.47 10.64
N GLU A 165 -1.87 -9.98 9.58
CA GLU A 165 -1.75 -11.39 9.17
C GLU A 165 -0.29 -11.75 8.87
N LEU A 166 0.43 -10.90 8.13
CA LEU A 166 1.86 -11.08 7.87
C LEU A 166 2.68 -11.08 9.15
N ALA A 167 2.43 -10.11 10.04
CA ALA A 167 3.11 -10.03 11.33
C ALA A 167 2.85 -11.29 12.19
N SER A 168 1.61 -11.77 12.21
CA SER A 168 1.25 -13.01 12.92
C SER A 168 1.97 -14.23 12.34
N LEU A 169 1.96 -14.37 11.01
CA LEU A 169 2.64 -15.49 10.33
C LEU A 169 4.13 -15.51 10.65
N LEU A 170 4.81 -14.35 10.63
CA LEU A 170 6.22 -14.24 10.98
C LEU A 170 6.47 -14.57 12.46
N LYS A 171 5.61 -14.09 13.35
CA LYS A 171 5.71 -14.34 14.80
C LYS A 171 5.56 -15.84 15.10
N ASP A 172 4.55 -16.49 14.52
CA ASP A 172 4.28 -17.91 14.72
C ASP A 172 5.46 -18.79 14.29
N ASN A 173 6.18 -18.37 13.24
CA ASN A 173 7.32 -19.11 12.70
C ASN A 173 8.68 -18.64 13.24
N SER A 174 8.72 -17.63 14.11
CA SER A 174 9.96 -16.99 14.59
C SER A 174 10.94 -17.98 15.26
N LYS A 175 10.44 -18.95 16.02
CA LYS A 175 11.28 -19.99 16.66
C LYS A 175 11.96 -20.88 15.61
N GLN A 176 11.21 -21.32 14.59
CA GLN A 176 11.73 -22.16 13.51
C GLN A 176 12.76 -21.41 12.68
N ILE A 177 12.48 -20.15 12.34
CA ILE A 177 13.40 -19.27 11.61
C ILE A 177 14.73 -19.13 12.37
N ARG A 178 14.68 -18.83 13.67
CA ARG A 178 15.88 -18.73 14.52
C ARG A 178 16.64 -20.05 14.64
N ALA A 179 15.93 -21.16 14.81
CA ALA A 179 16.55 -22.48 14.91
C ALA A 179 17.29 -22.85 13.61
N HIS A 180 16.66 -22.61 12.45
CA HIS A 180 17.29 -22.82 11.15
C HIS A 180 18.53 -21.95 10.98
N ARG A 181 18.48 -20.67 11.36
CA ARG A 181 19.63 -19.76 11.28
C ARG A 181 20.83 -20.26 12.09
N LYS A 182 20.62 -20.61 13.36
CA LYS A 182 21.67 -21.15 14.24
C LYS A 182 22.29 -22.43 13.67
N LYS A 183 21.47 -23.32 13.08
CA LYS A 183 21.96 -24.54 12.42
C LYS A 183 22.85 -24.22 11.21
N THR A 184 22.43 -23.28 10.36
CA THR A 184 23.22 -22.86 9.18
C THR A 184 24.54 -22.21 9.58
N GLU A 185 24.55 -21.34 10.59
CA GLU A 185 25.77 -20.69 11.10
C GLU A 185 26.75 -21.71 11.69
N ARG A 186 26.25 -22.67 12.49
CA ARG A 186 27.08 -23.74 13.04
C ARG A 186 27.77 -24.55 11.94
N ASN A 187 27.04 -24.87 10.86
CA ASN A 187 27.59 -25.62 9.73
C ASN A 187 28.65 -24.84 8.94
N ARG A 188 28.61 -23.49 8.95
CA ARG A 188 29.64 -22.66 8.31
C ARG A 188 30.94 -22.59 9.11
N LEU A 189 30.87 -22.73 10.43
CA LEU A 189 32.02 -22.62 11.34
C LEU A 189 32.76 -23.93 11.56
N LEU A 190 32.20 -25.06 11.13
CA LEU A 190 32.93 -26.32 11.13
C LEU A 190 34.03 -26.22 10.07
N PRO A 191 35.32 -26.39 10.44
CA PRO A 191 36.38 -26.36 9.46
C PRO A 191 36.11 -27.45 8.41
N ILE A 192 36.45 -27.16 7.15
CA ILE A 192 36.50 -28.16 6.08
C ILE A 192 37.72 -29.06 6.39
N THR A 193 37.63 -29.81 7.48
CA THR A 193 38.56 -30.89 7.80
C THR A 193 38.09 -32.08 6.99
N ASN A 194 38.85 -32.44 5.97
CA ASN A 194 38.70 -33.58 5.07
C ASN A 194 38.06 -33.24 3.71
N LEU A 195 38.83 -32.56 2.86
CA LEU A 195 38.93 -32.86 1.44
C LEU A 195 40.41 -32.97 1.08
#